data_AF-A0A5J4QKG9-F1
#
_entry.id   AF-A0A5J4QKG9-F1
#
_cell.length_a   1.000
_cell.length_b   1.000
_cell.length_c   1.000
_cell.angle_alpha   90.00
_cell.angle_beta   90.00
_cell.angle_gamma   90.00
#
_symmetry.space_group_name_H-M   'P 1'
#
loop_
_entity.id
_entity.type
_entity.pdbx_description
1 polymer ?
#
loop_
_entity_poly.entity_id
_entity_poly.type
_entity_poly.pdbx_seq_one_letter_code
_entity_poly.pdbx_strand_id
1 'polypeptide(L)' 'PFSTLLMITAAFGGYEQIMSVYETAIQEEYRFGTYGDALLILDK' A
#
# COMPACT_ATOMS: atom_id res chain seq x y z
N PRO A 1 -8.67 -5.67 2.91
CA PRO A 1 -7.55 -6.49 3.42
C PRO A 1 -7.18 -6.08 4.86
N PHE A 2 -6.89 -7.03 5.75
CA PHE A 2 -6.60 -6.77 7.18
C PHE A 2 -5.26 -7.39 7.62
N SER A 3 -4.20 -7.23 6.83
CA SER A 3 -2.87 -7.66 7.25
C SER A 3 -2.25 -6.62 8.20
N THR A 4 -1.46 -7.08 9.17
CA THR A 4 -0.74 -6.20 10.10
C THR A 4 0.25 -5.29 9.38
N LEU A 5 0.88 -5.76 8.30
CA LEU A 5 1.74 -4.94 7.43
C LEU A 5 0.97 -3.78 6.80
N LEU A 6 -0.23 -4.03 6.24
CA LEU A 6 -1.05 -2.97 5.66
C LEU A 6 -1.51 -1.98 6.74
N MET A 7 -1.83 -2.45 7.95
CA MET A 7 -2.18 -1.57 9.07
C MET A 7 -1.03 -0.64 9.45
N ILE A 8 0.21 -1.14 9.53
CA ILE A 8 1.40 -0.33 9.83
C ILE A 8 1.65 0.69 8.71
N THR A 9 1.56 0.25 7.44
CA THR A 9 1.71 1.16 6.30
C THR A 9 0.64 2.25 6.29
N ALA A 10 -0.61 1.91 6.62
CA ALA A 10 -1.72 2.87 6.74
C ALA A 10 -1.54 3.82 7.93
N ALA A 11 -0.97 3.36 9.05
CA ALA A 11 -0.65 4.22 10.19
C ALA A 11 0.47 5.23 9.84
N PHE A 12 1.41 4.85 8.96
CA PHE A 12 2.49 5.71 8.50
C PHE A 12 2.04 6.70 7.40
N GLY A 13 1.36 6.20 6.38
CA GLY A 13 1.01 6.97 5.16
C GLY A 13 -0.42 7.47 5.09
N GLY A 14 -1.22 7.34 6.15
CA GLY A 14 -2.64 7.70 6.18
C GLY A 14 -3.53 6.63 5.55
N TYR A 15 -4.62 6.27 6.24
CA TYR A 15 -5.49 5.16 5.82
C TYR A 15 -6.12 5.38 4.44
N GLU A 16 -6.73 6.54 4.21
CA GLU A 16 -7.41 6.82 2.93
C GLU A 16 -6.43 6.84 1.75
N GLN A 17 -5.26 7.45 1.94
CA GLN A 17 -4.23 7.54 0.91
C GLN A 17 -3.69 6.16 0.55
N ILE A 18 -3.34 5.34 1.55
CA ILE A 18 -2.83 3.98 1.33
C ILE A 18 -3.88 3.09 0.68
N MET A 19 -5.15 3.18 1.09
CA MET A 19 -6.21 2.38 0.47
C MET A 19 -6.50 2.81 -0.96
N SER A 20 -6.46 4.11 -1.26
CA SER A 20 -6.60 4.60 -2.64
C SER A 20 -5.46 4.09 -3.54
N VAL A 21 -4.21 4.16 -3.07
CA VAL A 21 -3.05 3.62 -3.82
C VAL A 21 -3.14 2.11 -3.98
N TYR A 22 -3.62 1.40 -2.95
CA TYR A 22 -3.79 -0.05 -3.00
C TYR A 22 -4.82 -0.47 -4.09
N GLU A 23 -5.92 0.28 -4.21
CA GLU A 23 -6.90 0.06 -5.29
C GLU A 23 -6.30 0.31 -6.67
N THR A 24 -5.54 1.40 -6.85
CA THR A 24 -4.82 1.66 -8.10
C THR A 24 -3.82 0.56 -8.42
N ALA A 25 -3.07 0.07 -7.43
CA ALA A 25 -2.11 -1.01 -7.62
C ALA A 25 -2.78 -2.33 -8.04
N ILE A 26 -4.01 -2.60 -7.59
CA ILE A 26 -4.80 -3.74 -8.09
C ILE A 26 -5.20 -3.54 -9.55
N GLN A 27 -5.71 -2.35 -9.91
CA GLN A 27 -6.15 -2.03 -11.27
C GLN A 27 -5.02 -2.12 -12.29
N GLU A 28 -3.82 -1.73 -11.89
CA GLU A 28 -2.60 -1.76 -12.70
C GLU A 28 -1.83 -3.09 -12.58
N GLU A 29 -2.44 -4.12 -11.98
CA GLU A 29 -1.89 -5.49 -11.86
C GLU A 29 -0.49 -5.58 -11.20
N TYR A 30 -0.23 -4.72 -10.20
CA TYR A 30 1.00 -4.81 -9.41
C TYR A 30 1.07 -6.14 -8.65
N ARG A 31 2.29 -6.65 -8.48
CA ARG A 31 2.54 -7.88 -7.73
C ARG A 31 2.59 -7.57 -6.24
N PHE A 32 1.79 -8.27 -5.46
CA PHE A 32 1.77 -8.16 -4.00
C PHE A 32 2.53 -9.31 -3.33
N GLY A 33 2.95 -9.09 -2.09
CA GLY A 33 3.63 -10.08 -1.26
C GLY A 33 5.14 -9.86 -1.16
N THR A 34 5.84 -10.86 -0.64
CA THR A 34 7.27 -10.77 -0.30
C THR A 34 8.20 -10.54 -1.49
N TYR A 35 7.80 -10.98 -2.69
CA TYR A 35 8.56 -10.80 -3.93
C TYR A 35 7.81 -9.93 -4.95
N GLY A 36 6.87 -9.13 -4.44
CA GLY A 36 6.09 -8.19 -5.22
C GLY A 36 6.85 -6.91 -5.55
N ASP A 37 6.11 -5.94 -6.03
CA ASP A 37 6.58 -4.58 -6.26
C ASP A 37 6.57 -3.78 -4.94
N ALA A 38 7.16 -2.59 -4.95
CA ALA A 38 7.38 -1.77 -3.75
C ALA A 38 6.56 -0.48 -3.75
N LEU A 39 6.16 -0.04 -2.56
CA LEU A 39 5.54 1.26 -2.33
C LEU A 39 6.56 2.20 -1.69
N LEU A 40 6.76 3.37 -2.29
CA LEU A 40 7.60 4.44 -1.73
C LEU A 40 6.70 5.57 -1.20
N ILE A 41 6.82 5.88 0.09
CA ILE A 41 6.09 6.97 0.76
C ILE A 41 7.10 8.06 1.09
N LEU A 42 6.86 9.28 0.61
CA LEU A 42 7.74 10.44 0.79
C LEU A 42 6.97 11.54 1.52
N ASP A 43 7.67 12.22 2.43
CA ASP A 43 7.22 13.50 2.98
C ASP A 43 7.77 14.65 2.12
N LYS A 44 7.10 15.80 2.10
CA LYS A 44 7.52 16.97 1.30
C LYS A 44 8.65 17.77 1.96
#